data_AF-G7MFB4-F1
#
_entry.id   AF-G7MFB4-F1
#
_cell.length_a   1.000
_cell.length_b   1.000
_cell.length_c   1.000
_cell.angle_alpha   90.00
_cell.angle_beta   90.00
_cell.angle_gamma   90.00
#
_symmetry.space_group_name_H-M   'P 1'
#
loop_
_entity.id
_entity.type
_entity.pdbx_description
1 polymer ?
#
loop_
_entity_poly.entity_id
_entity_poly.type
_entity_poly.pdbx_seq_one_letter_code
_entity_poly.pdbx_strand_id
1 'polypeptide(L)'
;SSLQILQYSVKWHHMAHKVSSLLDAYSGLLSNESVILAVNSSFVDPLLQFESQLKIIELSFGMIVVMPSLDKVKEMGSSNEDFEDMENLYHNILNIYENILLTLVSKDLYKLQILKEMLVWMSKDSSYLQERIMVIINKVLRFTVRKVRKYTSVDAPCLGLLAAELSLLCSHEDPSIVQQASLGMCHLLYIAQCQNDIRTNKPTNDKSHSLQFPSSDVEFLPKEFRQDKSKIAQRVGQTLLPSLLTDFVWSLLMKLSSPDDKIASDAASILKFTLEFHAEKVIMVSKIVDTIYRQLCDNNCMKDVMLRVITLLTCTSPKKVIFQLMDYSVPADDTLIQMWQAAGSEASVAPHVLKTILLILKGKPGEMEDTLMKGKRFSLDVTNLMPLAASQALCTFLPLGSYKKAVAQFFPQLLMTLMFQVFYSNELKLTPRDNALYAQDALRVLLNCSGLQQVDITLTKANFWDQLSEELCYYYGVYFIAKTLSEYNFPQFPETLRYLYKLSVEGPRRSEDTVIVVIFLTEVSFVDCEQLCSHFLFLPKFKSKFQFLIFLPLNVGPYQDLRS
;
A
#
# COMPACT_ATOMS: atom_id res chain seq x y z
N SER A 1 43.19 -54.60 15.61
CA SER A 1 43.42 -54.67 14.15
C SER A 1 42.12 -54.58 13.35
N SER A 2 41.10 -55.39 13.63
CA SER A 2 39.80 -55.41 12.93
C SER A 2 38.99 -54.09 13.01
N LEU A 3 39.01 -53.40 14.15
CA LEU A 3 38.27 -52.15 14.35
C LEU A 3 38.86 -50.95 13.58
N GLN A 4 40.20 -50.93 13.42
CA GLN A 4 40.90 -49.95 12.59
C GLN A 4 40.64 -50.19 11.10
N ILE A 5 40.63 -51.45 10.65
CA ILE A 5 40.33 -51.80 9.25
C ILE A 5 38.89 -51.40 8.87
N LEU A 6 37.92 -51.61 9.78
CA LEU A 6 36.55 -51.13 9.59
C LEU A 6 36.46 -49.60 9.52
N GLN A 7 37.16 -48.88 10.41
CA GLN A 7 37.22 -47.41 10.36
C GLN A 7 37.84 -46.90 9.05
N TYR A 8 38.92 -47.51 8.57
CA TYR A 8 39.53 -47.16 7.29
C TYR A 8 38.59 -47.47 6.11
N SER A 9 37.95 -48.65 6.09
CA SER A 9 37.00 -49.04 5.05
C SER A 9 35.81 -48.07 4.97
N VAL A 10 35.22 -47.71 6.11
CA VAL A 10 34.12 -46.73 6.18
C VAL A 10 34.57 -45.35 5.71
N LYS A 11 35.79 -44.92 6.07
CA LYS A 11 36.37 -43.64 5.61
C LYS A 11 36.59 -43.63 4.10
N TRP A 12 37.07 -44.72 3.52
CA TRP A 12 37.22 -44.88 2.07
C TRP A 12 35.88 -44.90 1.32
N HIS A 13 34.86 -45.59 1.85
CA HIS A 13 33.53 -45.60 1.25
C HIS A 13 32.88 -44.21 1.27
N HIS A 14 33.06 -43.49 2.39
CA HIS A 14 32.56 -42.12 2.51
C HIS A 14 33.27 -41.14 1.58
N MET A 15 34.58 -41.33 1.35
CA MET A 15 35.37 -40.56 0.38
C MET A 15 34.92 -40.86 -1.05
N ALA A 16 34.81 -42.13 -1.45
CA ALA A 16 34.38 -42.54 -2.78
C ALA A 16 32.98 -41.99 -3.13
N HIS A 17 32.04 -42.03 -2.19
CA HIS A 17 30.70 -41.48 -2.37
C HIS A 17 30.69 -39.94 -2.54
N LYS A 18 31.62 -39.22 -1.92
CA LYS A 18 31.70 -37.75 -2.09
C LYS A 18 32.35 -37.36 -3.41
N VAL A 19 33.35 -38.11 -3.87
CA VAL A 19 33.95 -37.92 -5.20
C VAL A 19 32.93 -38.23 -6.30
N SER A 20 32.16 -39.31 -6.17
CA SER A 20 31.08 -39.62 -7.12
C SER A 20 30.03 -38.52 -7.17
N SER A 21 29.64 -37.97 -6.00
CA SER A 21 28.70 -36.85 -5.93
C SER A 21 29.18 -35.59 -6.67
N LEU A 22 30.48 -35.29 -6.66
CA LEU A 22 31.04 -34.15 -7.41
C LEU A 22 31.04 -34.43 -8.92
N LEU A 23 31.38 -35.64 -9.34
CA LEU A 23 31.34 -36.04 -10.75
C LEU A 23 29.92 -36.06 -11.31
N ASP A 24 28.96 -36.53 -10.51
CA ASP A 24 27.53 -36.54 -10.84
C ASP A 24 27.01 -35.10 -10.98
N ALA A 25 27.38 -34.20 -10.07
CA ALA A 25 27.05 -32.78 -10.18
C ALA A 25 27.65 -32.14 -11.44
N TYR A 26 28.91 -32.43 -11.76
CA TYR A 26 29.58 -31.94 -12.96
C TYR A 26 28.88 -32.40 -14.25
N SER A 27 28.64 -33.71 -14.38
CA SER A 27 27.97 -34.28 -15.55
C SER A 27 26.52 -33.80 -15.69
N GLY A 28 25.79 -33.70 -14.57
CA GLY A 28 24.43 -33.19 -14.52
C GLY A 28 24.33 -31.72 -14.94
N LEU A 29 25.26 -30.88 -14.49
CA LEU A 29 25.31 -29.47 -14.87
C LEU A 29 25.65 -29.27 -16.34
N LEU A 30 26.59 -30.04 -16.90
CA LEU A 30 26.88 -30.01 -18.34
C LEU A 30 25.67 -30.42 -19.18
N SER A 31 24.95 -31.46 -18.75
CA SER A 31 23.70 -31.87 -19.38
C SER A 31 22.67 -30.72 -19.32
N ASN A 32 22.48 -30.11 -18.17
CA ASN A 32 21.55 -28.98 -18.00
C ASN A 32 21.94 -27.76 -18.83
N GLU A 33 23.23 -27.45 -18.95
CA GLU A 33 23.76 -26.40 -19.82
C GLU A 33 23.37 -26.67 -21.29
N SER A 34 23.59 -27.90 -21.75
CA SER A 34 23.24 -28.30 -23.12
C SER A 34 21.74 -28.15 -23.41
N VAL A 35 20.88 -28.53 -22.45
CA VAL A 35 19.42 -28.37 -22.55
C VAL A 35 19.05 -26.89 -22.58
N ILE A 36 19.65 -26.06 -21.72
CA ILE A 36 19.39 -24.62 -21.70
C ILE A 36 19.77 -23.97 -23.04
N LEU A 37 20.91 -24.35 -23.63
CA LEU A 37 21.34 -23.88 -24.95
C LEU A 37 20.38 -24.31 -26.07
N ALA A 38 19.88 -25.55 -26.01
CA ALA A 38 18.88 -26.06 -26.96
C ALA A 38 17.54 -25.31 -26.82
N VAL A 39 17.02 -25.17 -25.60
CA VAL A 39 15.78 -24.42 -25.29
C VAL A 39 15.91 -22.97 -25.75
N ASN A 40 17.06 -22.34 -25.49
CA ASN A 40 17.38 -20.98 -25.93
C ASN A 40 17.41 -20.79 -27.46
N SER A 41 17.46 -21.88 -28.22
CA SER A 41 17.49 -21.87 -29.69
C SER A 41 16.17 -22.38 -30.30
N SER A 42 15.20 -22.73 -29.46
CA SER A 42 13.87 -23.20 -29.86
C SER A 42 12.89 -22.04 -30.09
N PHE A 43 11.85 -22.28 -30.88
CA PHE A 43 10.75 -21.34 -31.16
C PHE A 43 9.59 -21.46 -30.15
N VAL A 44 9.87 -21.91 -28.93
CA VAL A 44 8.87 -22.04 -27.86
C VAL A 44 8.45 -20.64 -27.37
N ASP A 45 7.20 -20.53 -26.93
CA ASP A 45 6.69 -19.32 -26.29
C ASP A 45 7.65 -18.82 -25.17
N PRO A 46 7.97 -17.52 -25.11
CA PRO A 46 8.94 -16.98 -24.14
C PRO A 46 8.61 -17.27 -22.67
N LEU A 47 7.33 -17.33 -22.29
CA LEU A 47 6.93 -17.61 -20.90
C LEU A 47 7.18 -19.08 -20.56
N LEU A 48 6.76 -20.00 -21.43
CA LEU A 48 7.03 -21.44 -21.28
C LEU A 48 8.52 -21.75 -21.32
N GLN A 49 9.27 -21.00 -22.14
CA GLN A 49 10.72 -21.07 -22.20
C GLN A 49 11.34 -20.68 -20.85
N PHE A 50 10.89 -19.57 -20.25
CA PHE A 50 11.36 -19.12 -18.95
C PHE A 50 11.03 -20.12 -17.83
N GLU A 51 9.81 -20.65 -17.77
CA GLU A 51 9.43 -21.65 -16.76
C GLU A 51 10.28 -22.92 -16.84
N SER A 52 10.54 -23.39 -18.06
CA SER A 52 11.39 -24.57 -18.29
C SER A 52 12.83 -24.31 -17.85
N GLN A 53 13.37 -23.12 -18.19
CA GLN A 53 14.70 -22.70 -17.79
C GLN A 53 14.83 -22.56 -16.28
N LEU A 54 13.83 -21.97 -15.62
CA LEU A 54 13.82 -21.82 -14.16
C LEU A 54 13.88 -23.18 -13.45
N LYS A 55 13.10 -24.17 -13.92
CA LYS A 55 13.15 -25.54 -13.37
C LYS A 55 14.53 -26.20 -13.54
N ILE A 56 15.16 -26.04 -14.71
CA ILE A 56 16.51 -26.59 -14.95
C ILE A 56 17.53 -25.92 -14.03
N ILE A 57 17.42 -24.61 -13.81
CA ILE A 57 18.30 -23.87 -12.91
C ILE A 57 18.06 -24.28 -11.47
N GLU A 58 16.81 -24.51 -11.05
CA GLU A 58 16.47 -25.02 -9.71
C GLU A 58 17.09 -26.40 -9.48
N LEU A 59 17.00 -27.32 -10.45
CA LEU A 59 17.66 -28.63 -10.39
C LEU A 59 19.19 -28.49 -10.31
N SER A 60 19.75 -27.59 -11.12
CA SER A 60 21.19 -27.28 -11.15
C SER A 60 21.66 -26.69 -9.81
N PHE A 61 20.84 -25.83 -9.20
CA PHE A 61 21.09 -25.28 -7.88
C PHE A 61 21.10 -26.38 -6.82
N GLY A 62 20.13 -27.30 -6.86
CA GLY A 62 20.10 -28.47 -5.97
C GLY A 62 21.38 -29.31 -6.03
N MET A 63 21.96 -29.50 -7.22
CA MET A 63 23.24 -30.22 -7.39
C MET A 63 24.40 -29.51 -6.69
N ILE A 64 24.42 -28.17 -6.70
CA ILE A 64 25.46 -27.35 -6.05
C ILE A 64 25.27 -27.36 -4.53
N VAL A 65 24.02 -27.36 -4.06
CA VAL A 65 23.73 -27.31 -2.63
C VAL A 65 24.21 -28.56 -1.89
N VAL A 66 24.15 -29.71 -2.55
CA VAL A 66 24.61 -30.99 -1.99
C VAL A 66 26.15 -31.09 -1.95
N MET A 67 26.87 -30.19 -2.62
CA MET A 67 28.33 -30.25 -2.67
C MET A 67 28.97 -30.01 -1.29
N PRO A 68 29.99 -30.80 -0.92
CA PRO A 68 30.76 -30.58 0.30
C PRO A 68 31.48 -29.22 0.29
N SER A 69 31.82 -28.70 1.48
CA SER A 69 32.67 -27.50 1.59
C SER A 69 34.05 -27.75 0.98
N LEU A 70 34.68 -26.70 0.45
CA LEU A 70 36.00 -26.81 -0.17
C LEU A 70 37.03 -27.39 0.81
N ASP A 71 36.95 -27.04 2.09
CA ASP A 71 37.84 -27.60 3.13
C ASP A 71 37.67 -29.12 3.24
N LYS A 72 36.44 -29.63 3.19
CA LYS A 72 36.17 -31.07 3.20
C LYS A 72 36.64 -31.75 1.93
N VAL A 73 36.62 -31.07 0.78
CA VAL A 73 37.19 -31.56 -0.49
C VAL A 73 38.71 -31.60 -0.41
N LYS A 74 39.33 -30.59 0.21
CA LYS A 74 40.77 -30.55 0.49
C LYS A 74 41.21 -31.57 1.53
N GLU A 75 40.33 -32.08 2.37
CA GLU A 75 40.63 -33.22 3.25
C GLU A 75 40.50 -34.58 2.53
N MET A 76 40.00 -34.62 1.29
CA MET A 76 39.76 -35.86 0.54
C MET A 76 40.88 -36.30 -0.38
N GLY A 77 41.85 -35.44 -0.73
CA GLY A 77 43.00 -35.88 -1.51
C GLY A 77 43.96 -36.74 -0.69
N SER A 78 44.58 -37.70 -1.37
CA SER A 78 45.63 -38.58 -0.82
C SER A 78 47.04 -38.15 -1.24
N SER A 79 47.15 -37.34 -2.30
CA SER A 79 48.39 -36.81 -2.87
C SER A 79 48.22 -35.34 -3.29
N ASN A 80 49.34 -34.63 -3.49
CA ASN A 80 49.33 -33.21 -3.92
C ASN A 80 48.62 -33.00 -5.26
N GLU A 81 48.73 -33.94 -6.20
CA GLU A 81 48.07 -33.89 -7.51
C GLU A 81 46.55 -34.12 -7.38
N ASP A 82 46.12 -35.08 -6.54
CA ASP A 82 44.70 -35.34 -6.28
C ASP A 82 43.99 -34.12 -5.66
N PHE A 83 44.69 -33.35 -4.80
CA PHE A 83 44.12 -32.13 -4.20
C PHE A 83 43.85 -31.05 -5.26
N GLU A 84 44.79 -30.84 -6.18
CA GLU A 84 44.67 -29.83 -7.23
C GLU A 84 43.56 -30.20 -8.23
N ASP A 85 43.49 -31.47 -8.64
CA ASP A 85 42.43 -31.95 -9.54
C ASP A 85 41.04 -31.85 -8.93
N MET A 86 40.89 -32.17 -7.64
CA MET A 86 39.61 -32.07 -6.93
C MET A 86 39.19 -30.60 -6.69
N GLU A 87 40.14 -29.72 -6.39
CA GLU A 87 39.90 -28.29 -6.29
C GLU A 87 39.49 -27.70 -7.65
N ASN A 88 40.16 -28.10 -8.73
CA ASN A 88 39.82 -27.71 -10.10
C ASN A 88 38.42 -28.19 -10.50
N LEU A 89 38.08 -29.45 -10.23
CA LEU A 89 36.73 -29.98 -10.48
C LEU A 89 35.67 -29.19 -9.72
N TYR A 90 35.93 -28.89 -8.44
CA TYR A 90 35.05 -28.08 -7.60
C TYR A 90 34.79 -26.69 -8.22
N HIS A 91 35.84 -26.01 -8.69
CA HIS A 91 35.73 -24.69 -9.30
C HIS A 91 35.04 -24.74 -10.66
N ASN A 92 35.32 -25.79 -11.46
CA ASN A 92 34.68 -26.00 -12.76
C ASN A 92 33.17 -26.18 -12.64
N ILE A 93 32.71 -26.92 -11.64
CA ILE A 93 31.28 -27.10 -11.35
C ILE A 93 30.58 -25.74 -11.12
N LEU A 94 31.16 -24.90 -10.26
CA LEU A 94 30.62 -23.57 -9.98
C LEU A 94 30.67 -22.66 -11.21
N ASN A 95 31.76 -22.73 -11.99
CA ASN A 95 31.92 -21.95 -13.21
C ASN A 95 30.90 -22.35 -14.29
N ILE A 96 30.56 -23.64 -14.43
CA ILE A 96 29.50 -24.09 -15.35
C ILE A 96 28.17 -23.46 -14.97
N TYR A 97 27.80 -23.52 -13.70
CA TYR A 97 26.55 -22.92 -13.24
C TYR A 97 26.51 -21.39 -13.43
N GLU A 98 27.63 -20.72 -13.13
CA GLU A 98 27.79 -19.30 -13.44
C GLU A 98 27.59 -19.03 -14.94
N ASN A 99 28.24 -19.81 -15.81
CA ASN A 99 28.15 -19.66 -17.26
C ASN A 99 26.74 -19.89 -17.79
N ILE A 100 25.98 -20.83 -17.22
CA ILE A 100 24.57 -21.04 -17.53
C ILE A 100 23.77 -19.75 -17.26
N LEU A 101 23.94 -19.15 -16.08
CA LEU A 101 23.24 -17.91 -15.72
C LEU A 101 23.65 -16.73 -16.59
N LEU A 102 24.95 -16.58 -16.86
CA LEU A 102 25.47 -15.55 -17.76
C LEU A 102 24.91 -15.72 -19.17
N THR A 103 24.83 -16.95 -19.67
CA THR A 103 24.26 -17.27 -20.99
C THR A 103 22.80 -16.86 -21.06
N LEU A 104 22.01 -17.15 -20.03
CA LEU A 104 20.61 -16.76 -19.96
C LEU A 104 20.45 -15.23 -19.99
N VAL A 105 21.09 -14.52 -19.05
CA VAL A 105 21.00 -13.05 -18.96
C VAL A 105 21.63 -12.36 -20.18
N SER A 106 22.56 -13.02 -20.88
CA SER A 106 23.14 -12.52 -22.13
C SER A 106 22.14 -12.51 -23.30
N LYS A 107 21.08 -13.32 -23.26
CA LYS A 107 20.00 -13.25 -24.26
C LYS A 107 18.95 -12.21 -23.90
N ASP A 108 18.47 -12.23 -22.65
CA ASP A 108 17.36 -11.41 -22.19
C ASP A 108 17.55 -10.98 -20.73
N LEU A 109 17.38 -9.68 -20.46
CA LEU A 109 17.51 -9.12 -19.13
C LEU A 109 16.34 -9.47 -18.21
N TYR A 110 15.17 -9.83 -18.76
CA TYR A 110 14.05 -10.37 -17.99
C TYR A 110 14.45 -11.59 -17.14
N LYS A 111 15.41 -12.38 -17.64
CA LYS A 111 15.93 -13.58 -16.98
C LYS A 111 16.69 -13.30 -15.68
N LEU A 112 16.98 -12.04 -15.35
CA LEU A 112 17.45 -11.65 -14.02
C LEU A 112 16.49 -12.08 -12.90
N GLN A 113 15.21 -12.31 -13.21
CA GLN A 113 14.24 -12.82 -12.24
C GLN A 113 14.64 -14.16 -11.61
N ILE A 114 15.46 -14.96 -12.28
CA ILE A 114 16.05 -16.19 -11.72
C ILE A 114 16.87 -15.88 -10.45
N LEU A 115 17.58 -14.75 -10.41
CA LEU A 115 18.39 -14.37 -9.24
C LEU A 115 17.53 -14.17 -7.99
N LYS A 116 16.28 -13.73 -8.16
CA LYS A 116 15.33 -13.58 -7.04
C LYS A 116 14.98 -14.94 -6.45
N GLU A 117 14.68 -15.92 -7.30
CA GLU A 117 14.38 -17.27 -6.84
C GLU A 117 15.60 -17.92 -6.19
N MET A 118 16.81 -17.67 -6.71
CA MET A 118 18.05 -18.11 -6.07
C MET A 118 18.24 -17.54 -4.65
N LEU A 119 17.89 -16.27 -4.41
CA LEU A 119 17.94 -15.67 -3.06
C LEU A 119 16.96 -16.37 -2.11
N VAL A 120 15.78 -16.77 -2.59
CA VAL A 120 14.80 -17.55 -1.80
C VAL A 120 15.34 -18.95 -1.49
N TRP A 121 15.91 -19.64 -2.48
CA TRP A 121 16.50 -20.97 -2.27
C TRP A 121 17.65 -20.91 -1.26
N MET A 122 18.54 -19.93 -1.41
CA MET A 122 19.67 -19.69 -0.51
C MET A 122 19.25 -19.51 0.96
N SER A 123 18.11 -18.88 1.22
CA SER A 123 17.62 -18.64 2.59
C SER A 123 17.27 -19.92 3.38
N LYS A 124 17.18 -21.08 2.70
CA LYS A 124 16.85 -22.37 3.32
C LYS A 124 18.07 -23.21 3.72
N ASP A 125 19.27 -22.79 3.31
CA ASP A 125 20.49 -23.61 3.36
C ASP A 125 21.55 -23.06 4.33
N SER A 126 22.67 -23.80 4.48
CA SER A 126 23.77 -23.46 5.40
C SER A 126 24.62 -22.26 4.97
N SER A 127 25.22 -21.55 5.93
CA SER A 127 25.93 -20.26 5.73
C SER A 127 27.03 -20.25 4.67
N TYR A 128 27.86 -21.30 4.57
CA TYR A 128 28.97 -21.32 3.60
C TYR A 128 28.52 -21.35 2.13
N LEU A 129 27.33 -21.89 1.85
CA LEU A 129 26.76 -21.86 0.50
C LEU A 129 26.18 -20.50 0.17
N GLN A 130 25.62 -19.81 1.17
CA GLN A 130 25.02 -18.50 0.96
C GLN A 130 26.05 -17.50 0.46
N GLU A 131 27.26 -17.49 1.03
CA GLU A 131 28.35 -16.66 0.54
C GLU A 131 28.68 -16.95 -0.93
N ARG A 132 28.83 -18.23 -1.30
CA ARG A 132 29.16 -18.64 -2.69
C ARG A 132 28.08 -18.26 -3.68
N ILE A 133 26.83 -18.51 -3.34
CA ILE A 133 25.68 -18.15 -4.18
C ILE A 133 25.63 -16.64 -4.36
N MET A 134 25.89 -15.86 -3.30
CA MET A 134 25.97 -14.41 -3.38
C MET A 134 27.10 -13.92 -4.30
N VAL A 135 28.26 -14.58 -4.29
CA VAL A 135 29.34 -14.30 -5.24
C VAL A 135 28.87 -14.53 -6.69
N ILE A 136 28.17 -15.64 -6.96
CA ILE A 136 27.64 -15.94 -8.30
C ILE A 136 26.61 -14.88 -8.72
N ILE A 137 25.67 -14.52 -7.85
CA ILE A 137 24.66 -13.46 -8.08
C ILE A 137 25.37 -12.15 -8.44
N ASN A 138 26.40 -11.77 -7.69
CA ASN A 138 27.17 -10.55 -7.95
C ASN A 138 27.90 -10.58 -9.29
N LYS A 139 28.48 -11.72 -9.68
CA LYS A 139 29.11 -11.85 -10.99
C LYS A 139 28.10 -11.69 -12.12
N VAL A 140 26.89 -12.24 -11.98
CA VAL A 140 25.79 -12.07 -12.97
C VAL A 140 25.32 -10.61 -13.03
N LEU A 141 25.14 -9.95 -11.89
CA LEU A 141 24.79 -8.52 -11.85
C LEU A 141 25.89 -7.65 -12.48
N ARG A 142 27.16 -7.92 -12.16
CA ARG A 142 28.32 -7.23 -12.75
C ARG A 142 28.40 -7.42 -14.26
N PHE A 143 28.15 -8.63 -14.75
CA PHE A 143 28.06 -8.89 -16.19
C PHE A 143 26.94 -8.08 -16.83
N THR A 144 25.79 -8.01 -16.16
CA THR A 144 24.64 -7.24 -16.63
C THR A 144 24.93 -5.75 -16.73
N VAL A 145 25.61 -5.17 -15.74
CA VAL A 145 26.10 -3.78 -15.78
C VAL A 145 26.91 -3.50 -17.05
N ARG A 146 27.84 -4.39 -17.42
CA ARG A 146 28.67 -4.25 -18.63
C ARG A 146 27.85 -4.32 -19.92
N LYS A 147 26.76 -5.09 -19.90
CA LYS A 147 25.88 -5.35 -21.04
C LYS A 147 24.89 -4.22 -21.27
N VAL A 148 24.28 -3.72 -20.20
CA VAL A 148 23.29 -2.63 -20.21
C VAL A 148 23.85 -1.34 -20.82
N ARG A 149 25.15 -1.06 -20.63
CA ARG A 149 25.84 0.07 -21.28
C ARG A 149 25.79 0.04 -22.82
N LYS A 150 25.55 -1.13 -23.42
CA LYS A 150 25.52 -1.31 -24.88
C LYS A 150 24.10 -1.29 -25.44
N TYR A 151 23.07 -1.34 -24.59
CA TYR A 151 21.69 -1.44 -25.03
C TYR A 151 20.99 -0.08 -25.11
N THR A 152 20.07 0.04 -26.07
CA THR A 152 19.20 1.19 -26.27
C THR A 152 17.92 1.14 -25.45
N SER A 153 17.62 0.00 -24.82
CA SER A 153 16.52 -0.18 -23.86
C SER A 153 16.90 -1.27 -22.86
N VAL A 154 16.44 -1.12 -21.61
CA VAL A 154 16.69 -2.05 -20.52
C VAL A 154 15.34 -2.39 -19.92
N ASP A 155 14.95 -3.66 -20.02
CA ASP A 155 13.77 -4.16 -19.32
C ASP A 155 14.19 -5.21 -18.29
N ALA A 156 14.10 -4.81 -17.02
CA ALA A 156 14.47 -5.63 -15.88
C ALA A 156 13.42 -5.41 -14.76
N PRO A 157 12.23 -6.00 -14.88
CA PRO A 157 11.12 -5.72 -13.96
C PRO A 157 11.37 -6.24 -12.54
N CYS A 158 12.29 -7.20 -12.36
CA CYS A 158 12.58 -7.80 -11.06
C CYS A 158 13.48 -6.95 -10.14
N LEU A 159 14.03 -5.82 -10.60
CA LEU A 159 15.02 -5.04 -9.83
C LEU A 159 14.47 -4.54 -8.49
N GLY A 160 13.18 -4.21 -8.41
CA GLY A 160 12.53 -3.81 -7.15
C GLY A 160 12.49 -4.94 -6.12
N LEU A 161 12.15 -6.15 -6.57
CA LEU A 161 12.10 -7.34 -5.73
C LEU A 161 13.50 -7.77 -5.27
N LEU A 162 14.46 -7.77 -6.20
CA LEU A 162 15.87 -8.07 -5.90
C LEU A 162 16.46 -7.06 -4.91
N ALA A 163 16.16 -5.77 -5.07
CA ALA A 163 16.62 -4.74 -4.16
C ALA A 163 16.11 -4.99 -2.73
N ALA A 164 14.87 -5.46 -2.57
CA ALA A 164 14.31 -5.76 -1.25
C ALA A 164 15.06 -6.90 -0.56
N GLU A 165 15.28 -8.02 -1.25
CA GLU A 165 16.00 -9.17 -0.70
C GLU A 165 17.46 -8.83 -0.38
N LEU A 166 18.16 -8.13 -1.30
CA LEU A 166 19.54 -7.69 -1.07
C LEU A 166 19.64 -6.68 0.08
N SER A 167 18.64 -5.79 0.24
CA SER A 167 18.62 -4.84 1.35
C SER A 167 18.51 -5.51 2.71
N LEU A 168 17.79 -6.63 2.81
CA LEU A 168 17.72 -7.44 4.03
C LEU A 168 19.06 -8.13 4.30
N LEU A 169 19.70 -8.67 3.26
CA LEU A 169 21.02 -9.30 3.37
C LEU A 169 22.15 -8.32 3.75
N CYS A 170 21.99 -7.02 3.50
CA CYS A 170 22.90 -5.99 4.01
C CYS A 170 22.88 -5.86 5.55
N SER A 171 21.92 -6.48 6.24
CA SER A 171 21.81 -6.56 7.70
C SER A 171 22.11 -7.96 8.27
N HIS A 172 22.68 -8.85 7.44
CA HIS A 172 23.02 -10.23 7.83
C HIS A 172 24.12 -10.28 8.92
N GLU A 173 24.20 -11.41 9.64
CA GLU A 173 25.20 -11.62 10.71
C GLU A 173 26.60 -11.84 10.16
N ASP A 174 26.69 -12.58 9.06
CA ASP A 174 27.94 -12.85 8.36
C ASP A 174 28.42 -11.61 7.59
N PRO A 175 29.59 -11.04 7.93
CA PRO A 175 30.13 -9.87 7.27
C PRO A 175 30.49 -10.11 5.79
N SER A 176 30.81 -11.35 5.38
CA SER A 176 31.05 -11.67 3.98
C SER A 176 29.77 -11.54 3.15
N ILE A 177 28.66 -12.08 3.67
CA ILE A 177 27.34 -11.93 3.03
C ILE A 177 26.93 -10.46 2.96
N VAL A 178 27.14 -9.68 4.04
CA VAL A 178 26.88 -8.23 4.03
C VAL A 178 27.71 -7.51 2.96
N GLN A 179 28.99 -7.86 2.81
CA GLN A 179 29.86 -7.30 1.78
C GLN A 179 29.37 -7.63 0.38
N GLN A 180 29.03 -8.90 0.12
CA GLN A 180 28.50 -9.32 -1.17
C GLN A 180 27.14 -8.67 -1.46
N ALA A 181 26.21 -8.63 -0.49
CA ALA A 181 24.91 -7.98 -0.66
C ALA A 181 25.05 -6.48 -0.98
N SER A 182 25.96 -5.80 -0.29
CA SER A 182 26.24 -4.38 -0.53
C SER A 182 26.81 -4.12 -1.93
N LEU A 183 27.69 -4.99 -2.43
CA LEU A 183 28.20 -4.94 -3.80
C LEU A 183 27.09 -5.21 -4.83
N GLY A 184 26.24 -6.21 -4.57
CA GLY A 184 25.07 -6.53 -5.39
C GLY A 184 24.10 -5.37 -5.49
N MET A 185 23.84 -4.68 -4.37
CA MET A 185 23.03 -3.45 -4.34
C MET A 185 23.61 -2.35 -5.23
N CYS A 186 24.92 -2.12 -5.20
CA CYS A 186 25.57 -1.15 -6.09
C CYS A 186 25.35 -1.51 -7.57
N HIS A 187 25.59 -2.77 -7.96
CA HIS A 187 25.37 -3.23 -9.33
C HIS A 187 23.90 -3.08 -9.76
N LEU A 188 22.96 -3.49 -8.90
CA LEU A 188 21.53 -3.40 -9.15
C LEU A 188 21.09 -1.96 -9.34
N LEU A 189 21.47 -1.06 -8.44
CA LEU A 189 21.09 0.34 -8.51
C LEU A 189 21.65 0.99 -9.78
N TYR A 190 22.85 0.63 -10.22
CA TYR A 190 23.37 1.14 -11.49
C TYR A 190 22.59 0.63 -12.70
N ILE A 191 22.18 -0.65 -12.71
CA ILE A 191 21.30 -1.17 -13.77
C ILE A 191 20.00 -0.35 -13.82
N ALA A 192 19.40 -0.08 -12.65
CA ALA A 192 18.20 0.75 -12.55
C ALA A 192 18.42 2.21 -12.99
N GLN A 193 19.58 2.82 -12.67
CA GLN A 193 19.94 4.15 -13.17
C GLN A 193 20.02 4.17 -14.70
N CYS A 194 20.68 3.19 -15.31
CA CYS A 194 20.72 3.09 -16.77
C CYS A 194 19.33 2.95 -17.40
N GLN A 195 18.42 2.19 -16.76
CA GLN A 195 17.03 2.08 -17.21
C GLN A 195 16.30 3.43 -17.19
N ASN A 196 16.60 4.29 -16.21
CA ASN A 196 16.02 5.65 -16.12
C ASN A 196 16.58 6.60 -17.17
N ASP A 197 17.90 6.62 -17.35
CA ASP A 197 18.59 7.55 -18.25
C ASP A 197 18.13 7.32 -19.70
N ILE A 198 18.04 6.05 -20.10
CA ILE A 198 17.54 5.65 -21.41
C ILE A 198 16.09 6.08 -21.61
N ARG A 199 15.23 5.92 -20.60
CA ARG A 199 13.81 6.29 -20.69
C ARG A 199 13.59 7.80 -20.73
N THR A 200 14.48 8.58 -20.13
CA THR A 200 14.33 10.03 -19.98
C THR A 200 15.06 10.84 -21.06
N ASN A 201 15.83 10.20 -21.96
CA ASN A 201 16.67 10.85 -22.98
C ASN A 201 17.55 11.97 -22.42
N LYS A 202 17.90 11.91 -21.13
CA LYS A 202 18.80 12.86 -20.48
C LYS A 202 20.17 12.20 -20.35
N PRO A 203 21.18 12.59 -21.15
CA PRO A 203 22.55 12.24 -20.82
C PRO A 203 22.88 12.91 -19.49
N THR A 204 23.42 12.15 -18.54
CA THR A 204 23.87 12.58 -17.22
C THR A 204 24.83 13.77 -17.34
N ASN A 205 24.31 15.00 -17.29
CA ASN A 205 25.09 16.23 -17.22
C ASN A 205 24.94 16.96 -15.89
N ASP A 206 24.15 16.41 -14.95
CA ASP A 206 24.05 16.95 -13.60
C ASP A 206 24.92 16.14 -12.63
N LYS A 207 25.93 16.83 -12.08
CA LYS A 207 26.92 16.33 -11.13
C LYS A 207 26.36 16.10 -9.71
N SER A 208 25.09 15.73 -9.57
CA SER A 208 24.49 15.43 -8.27
C SER A 208 24.06 13.97 -8.20
N HIS A 209 24.92 13.14 -7.57
CA HIS A 209 24.62 11.78 -7.09
C HIS A 209 24.61 10.60 -8.07
N SER A 210 25.16 10.71 -9.30
CA SER A 210 25.35 9.53 -10.16
C SER A 210 26.30 8.51 -9.49
N LEU A 211 25.90 7.24 -9.43
CA LEU A 211 26.83 6.16 -9.07
C LEU A 211 27.80 6.05 -10.24
N GLN A 212 28.93 6.76 -10.16
CA GLN A 212 30.04 6.53 -11.08
C GLN A 212 30.56 5.12 -10.80
N PHE A 213 30.17 4.17 -11.64
CA PHE A 213 30.83 2.88 -11.64
C PHE A 213 32.28 3.11 -12.06
N PRO A 214 33.28 2.85 -11.20
CA PRO A 214 34.67 2.94 -11.61
C PRO A 214 34.87 2.01 -12.81
N SER A 215 35.55 2.50 -13.83
CA SER A 215 35.98 1.67 -14.95
C SER A 215 37.06 0.66 -14.55
N SER A 216 37.58 0.72 -13.31
CA SER A 216 38.61 -0.15 -12.79
C SER A 216 38.07 -1.21 -11.82
N ASP A 217 38.66 -2.40 -11.87
CA ASP A 217 38.43 -3.55 -10.97
C ASP A 217 38.89 -3.29 -9.50
N VAL A 218 39.04 -2.03 -9.09
CA VAL A 218 39.36 -1.67 -7.71
C VAL A 218 38.04 -1.68 -6.93
N GLU A 219 37.90 -2.66 -6.04
CA GLU A 219 36.76 -2.85 -5.14
C GLU A 219 36.23 -1.52 -4.60
N PHE A 220 35.11 -1.05 -5.16
CA PHE A 220 34.34 0.01 -4.55
C PHE A 220 33.78 -0.57 -3.25
N LEU A 221 34.48 -0.33 -2.13
CA LEU A 221 34.04 -0.73 -0.81
C LEU A 221 32.71 -0.02 -0.53
N PRO A 222 31.56 -0.71 -0.57
CA PRO A 222 30.27 -0.09 -0.41
C PRO A 222 30.00 0.09 1.09
N LYS A 223 30.82 0.94 1.74
CA LYS A 223 30.65 1.29 3.16
C LYS A 223 29.31 1.99 3.39
N GLU A 224 28.72 2.58 2.34
CA GLU A 224 27.45 3.31 2.37
C GLU A 224 26.24 2.44 2.71
N PHE A 225 26.27 1.14 2.36
CA PHE A 225 25.15 0.22 2.52
C PHE A 225 25.32 -0.78 3.68
N ARG A 226 26.47 -0.76 4.37
CA ARG A 226 26.71 -1.65 5.50
C ARG A 226 25.90 -1.18 6.71
N GLN A 227 24.89 -1.96 7.09
CA GLN A 227 24.05 -1.78 8.29
C GLN A 227 23.31 -0.44 8.43
N ASP A 228 23.36 0.46 7.44
CA ASP A 228 22.63 1.73 7.45
C ASP A 228 21.35 1.64 6.62
N LYS A 229 20.28 1.18 7.29
CA LYS A 229 18.94 0.99 6.69
C LYS A 229 18.37 2.27 6.10
N SER A 230 18.70 3.43 6.69
CA SER A 230 18.20 4.74 6.23
C SER A 230 18.85 5.14 4.89
N LYS A 231 20.16 4.94 4.75
CA LYS A 231 20.89 5.21 3.50
C LYS A 231 20.47 4.25 2.38
N ILE A 232 20.27 2.97 2.70
CA ILE A 232 19.72 2.00 1.76
C ILE A 232 18.38 2.51 1.22
N ALA A 233 17.42 2.80 2.12
CA ALA A 233 16.10 3.29 1.76
C ALA A 233 16.15 4.57 0.90
N GLN A 234 17.01 5.53 1.27
CA GLN A 234 17.17 6.79 0.55
C GLN A 234 17.69 6.57 -0.87
N ARG A 235 18.76 5.79 -1.04
CA ARG A 235 19.39 5.51 -2.35
C ARG A 235 18.48 4.69 -3.26
N VAL A 236 17.81 3.67 -2.70
CA VAL A 236 16.84 2.84 -3.43
C VAL A 236 15.70 3.70 -3.94
N GLY A 237 15.08 4.52 -3.08
CA GLY A 237 13.97 5.37 -3.49
C GLY A 237 14.35 6.49 -4.46
N GLN A 238 15.58 7.01 -4.40
CA GLN A 238 16.12 7.97 -5.39
C GLN A 238 16.28 7.33 -6.77
N THR A 239 16.68 6.06 -6.81
CA THR A 239 17.11 5.39 -8.04
C THR A 239 16.01 4.59 -8.72
N LEU A 240 15.16 3.89 -7.97
CA LEU A 240 14.14 3.02 -8.57
C LEU A 240 12.99 3.82 -9.20
N LEU A 241 12.51 3.35 -10.35
CA LEU A 241 11.27 3.84 -10.96
C LEU A 241 10.06 3.60 -10.06
N PRO A 242 8.97 4.38 -10.19
CA PRO A 242 7.74 4.19 -9.41
C PRO A 242 7.20 2.75 -9.36
N SER A 243 7.25 2.01 -10.47
CA SER A 243 6.84 0.59 -10.52
C SER A 243 7.76 -0.30 -9.69
N LEU A 244 9.08 -0.20 -9.89
CA LEU A 244 10.09 -0.99 -9.19
C LEU A 244 10.13 -0.65 -7.69
N LEU A 245 9.95 0.63 -7.32
CA LEU A 245 9.85 1.05 -5.94
C LEU A 245 8.59 0.51 -5.27
N THR A 246 7.48 0.42 -6.02
CA THR A 246 6.24 -0.19 -5.52
C THR A 246 6.46 -1.69 -5.25
N ASP A 247 7.17 -2.40 -6.14
CA ASP A 247 7.53 -3.81 -5.94
C ASP A 247 8.48 -4.00 -4.73
N PHE A 248 9.43 -3.08 -4.54
CA PHE A 248 10.31 -3.04 -3.38
C PHE A 248 9.51 -2.88 -2.06
N VAL A 249 8.64 -1.87 -1.99
CA VAL A 249 7.75 -1.62 -0.85
C VAL A 249 6.86 -2.82 -0.56
N TRP A 250 6.26 -3.39 -1.62
CA TRP A 250 5.43 -4.59 -1.51
C TRP A 250 6.21 -5.78 -0.97
N SER A 251 7.42 -6.04 -1.48
CA SER A 251 8.25 -7.15 -1.03
C SER A 251 8.60 -7.03 0.46
N LEU A 252 9.01 -5.84 0.91
CA LEU A 252 9.28 -5.59 2.33
C LEU A 252 8.03 -5.75 3.21
N LEU A 253 6.87 -5.30 2.73
CA LEU A 253 5.59 -5.49 3.43
C LEU A 253 5.31 -6.99 3.64
N MET A 254 5.52 -7.82 2.62
CA MET A 254 5.33 -9.28 2.75
C MET A 254 6.27 -9.91 3.77
N LYS A 255 7.46 -9.33 3.97
CA LYS A 255 8.45 -9.81 4.95
C LYS A 255 8.12 -9.42 6.39
N LEU A 256 7.15 -8.53 6.62
CA LEU A 256 6.66 -8.23 7.97
C LEU A 256 5.94 -9.42 8.63
N SER A 257 5.37 -10.32 7.82
CA SER A 257 4.78 -11.59 8.28
C SER A 257 5.79 -12.74 8.36
N SER A 258 7.09 -12.46 8.26
CA SER A 258 8.13 -13.49 8.39
C SER A 258 8.11 -14.10 9.80
N PRO A 259 8.30 -15.42 9.96
CA PRO A 259 8.48 -16.04 11.28
C PRO A 259 9.80 -15.64 11.95
N ASP A 260 10.74 -15.08 11.19
CA ASP A 260 11.99 -14.54 11.71
C ASP A 260 11.80 -13.07 12.11
N ASP A 261 11.79 -12.82 13.43
CA ASP A 261 11.64 -11.49 14.04
C ASP A 261 12.70 -10.49 13.57
N LYS A 262 13.92 -10.95 13.30
CA LYS A 262 15.02 -10.08 12.84
C LYS A 262 14.75 -9.62 11.42
N ILE A 263 14.39 -10.55 10.53
CA ILE A 263 14.01 -10.22 9.14
C ILE A 263 12.80 -9.28 9.13
N ALA A 264 11.79 -9.55 9.96
CA ALA A 264 10.60 -8.71 10.05
C ALA A 264 10.94 -7.30 10.55
N SER A 265 11.80 -7.17 11.57
CA SER A 265 12.27 -5.89 12.12
C SER A 265 13.13 -5.10 11.13
N ASP A 266 14.01 -5.77 10.39
CA ASP A 266 14.83 -5.16 9.36
C ASP A 266 13.98 -4.66 8.19
N ALA A 267 13.03 -5.48 7.73
CA ALA A 267 12.05 -5.11 6.72
C ALA A 267 11.21 -3.90 7.16
N ALA A 268 10.71 -3.91 8.40
CA ALA A 268 9.94 -2.81 8.98
C ALA A 268 10.72 -1.49 8.96
N SER A 269 11.99 -1.53 9.39
CA SER A 269 12.85 -0.36 9.47
C SER A 269 13.10 0.24 8.07
N ILE A 270 13.47 -0.60 7.10
CA ILE A 270 13.74 -0.17 5.72
C ILE A 270 12.46 0.36 5.07
N LEU A 271 11.34 -0.34 5.22
CA LEU A 271 10.03 0.04 4.69
C LEU A 271 9.60 1.42 5.20
N LYS A 272 9.73 1.65 6.52
CA LYS A 272 9.41 2.92 7.14
C LYS A 272 10.22 4.06 6.52
N PHE A 273 11.55 3.93 6.46
CA PHE A 273 12.41 4.96 5.89
C PHE A 273 12.12 5.20 4.40
N THR A 274 11.87 4.15 3.63
CA THR A 274 11.56 4.29 2.20
C THR A 274 10.29 5.09 1.98
N LEU A 275 9.24 4.86 2.77
CA LEU A 275 8.00 5.60 2.67
C LEU A 275 8.12 7.02 3.24
N GLU A 276 8.90 7.24 4.29
CA GLU A 276 9.19 8.58 4.80
C GLU A 276 9.90 9.46 3.76
N PHE A 277 10.78 8.87 2.93
CA PHE A 277 11.53 9.62 1.93
C PHE A 277 10.86 9.70 0.55
N HIS A 278 10.12 8.67 0.13
CA HIS A 278 9.69 8.49 -1.28
C HIS A 278 8.28 7.90 -1.45
N ALA A 279 7.37 8.04 -0.47
CA ALA A 279 6.01 7.50 -0.58
C ALA A 279 5.20 8.07 -1.76
N GLU A 280 5.54 9.24 -2.29
CA GLU A 280 4.87 9.87 -3.44
C GLU A 280 5.07 9.11 -4.76
N LYS A 281 6.12 8.27 -4.84
CA LYS A 281 6.41 7.42 -6.00
C LYS A 281 5.65 6.10 -5.99
N VAL A 282 4.96 5.75 -4.91
CA VAL A 282 4.22 4.48 -4.80
C VAL A 282 2.92 4.54 -5.61
N ILE A 283 2.75 3.64 -6.58
CA ILE A 283 1.61 3.69 -7.52
C ILE A 283 0.47 2.72 -7.19
N MET A 284 0.74 1.52 -6.66
CA MET A 284 -0.27 0.48 -6.36
C MET A 284 -0.79 0.55 -4.91
N VAL A 285 -1.13 1.76 -4.46
CA VAL A 285 -1.56 2.05 -3.07
C VAL A 285 -2.72 1.16 -2.62
N SER A 286 -3.76 0.97 -3.45
CA SER A 286 -4.92 0.14 -3.11
C SER A 286 -4.56 -1.31 -2.80
N LYS A 287 -3.68 -1.90 -3.61
CA LYS A 287 -3.20 -3.29 -3.42
C LYS A 287 -2.45 -3.42 -2.08
N ILE A 288 -1.59 -2.43 -1.76
CA ILE A 288 -0.82 -2.39 -0.52
C ILE A 288 -1.74 -2.30 0.70
N VAL A 289 -2.70 -1.36 0.68
CA VAL A 289 -3.70 -1.19 1.74
C VAL A 289 -4.51 -2.48 1.95
N ASP A 290 -4.93 -3.14 0.86
CA ASP A 290 -5.65 -4.41 0.93
C ASP A 290 -4.84 -5.56 1.54
N THR A 291 -3.54 -5.57 1.31
CA THR A 291 -2.65 -6.57 1.89
C THR A 291 -2.46 -6.32 3.38
N ILE A 292 -2.33 -5.06 3.77
CA ILE A 292 -2.26 -4.66 5.18
C ILE A 292 -3.53 -5.09 5.92
N TYR A 293 -4.72 -4.82 5.36
CA TYR A 293 -5.98 -5.24 5.97
C TYR A 293 -6.00 -6.75 6.24
N ARG A 294 -5.70 -7.57 5.22
CA ARG A 294 -5.65 -9.03 5.35
C ARG A 294 -4.63 -9.50 6.40
N GLN A 295 -3.42 -8.94 6.40
CA GLN A 295 -2.38 -9.31 7.36
C GLN A 295 -2.69 -8.87 8.79
N LEU A 296 -3.40 -7.75 8.99
CA LEU A 296 -3.83 -7.30 10.31
C LEU A 296 -4.93 -8.20 10.89
N CYS A 297 -5.86 -8.68 10.05
CA CYS A 297 -6.87 -9.67 10.44
C CYS A 297 -6.22 -10.97 10.94
N ASP A 298 -5.09 -11.37 10.35
CA ASP A 298 -4.35 -12.59 10.71
C ASP A 298 -3.49 -12.46 11.99
N ASN A 299 -3.64 -11.37 12.77
CA ASN A 299 -2.91 -11.12 14.03
C ASN A 299 -1.38 -11.11 13.91
N ASN A 300 -0.85 -10.36 12.93
CA ASN A 300 0.58 -10.15 12.77
C ASN A 300 1.23 -9.41 13.97
N CYS A 301 2.49 -9.71 14.33
CA CYS A 301 3.24 -9.03 15.38
C CYS A 301 3.66 -7.58 15.02
N MET A 302 3.74 -7.25 13.72
CA MET A 302 4.20 -5.94 13.23
C MET A 302 3.05 -4.95 12.96
N LYS A 303 1.98 -4.98 13.77
CA LYS A 303 0.77 -4.14 13.56
C LYS A 303 1.10 -2.64 13.50
N ASP A 304 1.90 -2.14 14.43
CA ASP A 304 2.24 -0.71 14.51
C ASP A 304 2.95 -0.22 13.25
N VAL A 305 3.81 -1.06 12.66
CA VAL A 305 4.52 -0.75 11.42
C VAL A 305 3.54 -0.68 10.25
N MET A 306 2.63 -1.65 10.14
CA MET A 306 1.61 -1.67 9.10
C MET A 306 0.66 -0.46 9.19
N LEU A 307 0.23 -0.09 10.39
CA LEU A 307 -0.56 1.12 10.62
C LEU A 307 0.23 2.38 10.26
N ARG A 308 1.52 2.45 10.58
CA ARG A 308 2.39 3.56 10.15
C ARG A 308 2.52 3.64 8.62
N VAL A 309 2.55 2.51 7.92
CA VAL A 309 2.53 2.48 6.45
C VAL A 309 1.24 3.11 5.91
N ILE A 310 0.08 2.79 6.50
CA ILE A 310 -1.19 3.44 6.14
C ILE A 310 -1.08 4.96 6.31
N THR A 311 -0.60 5.43 7.47
CA THR A 311 -0.39 6.86 7.72
C THR A 311 0.48 7.52 6.66
N LEU A 312 1.64 6.95 6.33
CA LEU A 312 2.57 7.52 5.35
C LEU A 312 1.99 7.54 3.93
N LEU A 313 1.23 6.51 3.54
CA LEU A 313 0.54 6.48 2.25
C LEU A 313 -0.62 7.48 2.19
N THR A 314 -1.33 7.70 3.30
CA THR A 314 -2.37 8.74 3.39
C THR A 314 -1.77 10.13 3.28
N CYS A 315 -0.56 10.34 3.79
CA CYS A 315 0.16 11.61 3.65
C CYS A 315 0.40 12.02 2.19
N THR A 316 0.69 11.07 1.31
CA THR A 316 1.01 11.34 -0.11
C THR A 316 -0.18 11.14 -1.05
N SER A 317 -1.10 10.23 -0.70
CA SER A 317 -2.19 9.81 -1.58
C SER A 317 -3.52 9.62 -0.84
N PRO A 318 -4.01 10.64 -0.10
CA PRO A 318 -5.15 10.51 0.80
C PRO A 318 -6.39 10.01 0.08
N LYS A 319 -6.66 10.52 -1.13
CA LYS A 319 -7.81 10.07 -1.93
C LYS A 319 -7.78 8.56 -2.18
N LYS A 320 -6.66 7.99 -2.64
CA LYS A 320 -6.57 6.57 -2.98
C LYS A 320 -6.76 5.67 -1.75
N VAL A 321 -6.15 6.04 -0.62
CA VAL A 321 -6.27 5.28 0.63
C VAL A 321 -7.71 5.32 1.13
N ILE A 322 -8.31 6.52 1.20
CA ILE A 322 -9.69 6.67 1.71
C ILE A 322 -10.68 5.91 0.84
N PHE A 323 -10.60 6.00 -0.49
CA PHE A 323 -11.48 5.21 -1.37
C PHE A 323 -11.31 3.70 -1.14
N GLN A 324 -10.07 3.20 -1.02
CA GLN A 324 -9.84 1.79 -0.74
C GLN A 324 -10.42 1.35 0.60
N LEU A 325 -10.32 2.18 1.65
CA LEU A 325 -10.89 1.86 2.96
C LEU A 325 -12.43 1.86 2.96
N MET A 326 -13.07 2.57 2.02
CA MET A 326 -14.53 2.56 1.86
C MET A 326 -15.06 1.31 1.14
N ASP A 327 -14.19 0.52 0.50
CA ASP A 327 -14.58 -0.71 -0.20
C ASP A 327 -14.79 -1.91 0.76
N TYR A 328 -14.45 -1.76 2.04
CA TYR A 328 -14.64 -2.80 3.06
C TYR A 328 -16.06 -2.79 3.65
N SER A 329 -16.40 -3.85 4.38
CA SER A 329 -17.74 -4.06 4.93
C SER A 329 -18.17 -2.96 5.90
N VAL A 330 -19.49 -2.75 5.93
CA VAL A 330 -20.19 -1.96 6.94
C VAL A 330 -21.12 -2.93 7.67
N PRO A 331 -21.02 -3.11 9.00
CA PRO A 331 -20.14 -2.41 9.96
C PRO A 331 -18.63 -2.68 9.77
N ALA A 332 -17.79 -1.70 10.16
CA ALA A 332 -16.35 -1.89 10.22
C ALA A 332 -15.96 -2.84 11.35
N ASP A 333 -15.00 -3.72 11.09
CA ASP A 333 -14.35 -4.52 12.13
C ASP A 333 -13.28 -3.69 12.87
N ASP A 334 -12.76 -4.25 13.97
CA ASP A 334 -11.75 -3.59 14.80
C ASP A 334 -10.46 -3.26 14.01
N THR A 335 -10.14 -4.09 13.01
CA THR A 335 -8.99 -3.90 12.12
C THR A 335 -9.17 -2.65 11.26
N LEU A 336 -10.33 -2.52 10.61
CA LEU A 336 -10.65 -1.37 9.78
C LEU A 336 -10.73 -0.09 10.61
N ILE A 337 -11.26 -0.13 11.83
CA ILE A 337 -11.25 1.03 12.75
C ILE A 337 -9.82 1.48 13.05
N GLN A 338 -8.89 0.56 13.33
CA GLN A 338 -7.48 0.91 13.53
C GLN A 338 -6.85 1.52 12.27
N MET A 339 -7.16 1.01 11.09
CA MET A 339 -6.68 1.59 9.83
C MET A 339 -7.24 3.00 9.59
N TRP A 340 -8.51 3.25 9.93
CA TRP A 340 -9.10 4.60 9.88
C TRP A 340 -8.39 5.57 10.82
N GLN A 341 -8.12 5.15 12.06
CA GLN A 341 -7.36 5.95 13.03
C GLN A 341 -5.94 6.25 12.52
N ALA A 342 -5.26 5.25 11.94
CA ALA A 342 -3.93 5.43 11.37
C ALA A 342 -3.92 6.42 10.19
N ALA A 343 -4.89 6.33 9.28
CA ALA A 343 -5.07 7.27 8.18
C ALA A 343 -5.38 8.70 8.67
N GLY A 344 -6.00 8.84 9.85
CA GLY A 344 -6.40 10.13 10.45
C GLY A 344 -5.39 10.73 11.44
N SER A 345 -4.28 10.06 11.69
CA SER A 345 -3.34 10.47 12.73
C SER A 345 -2.62 11.81 12.42
N GLU A 346 -2.36 12.11 11.15
CA GLU A 346 -1.56 13.27 10.74
C GLU A 346 -2.43 14.50 10.42
N ALA A 347 -2.19 15.62 11.10
CA ALA A 347 -2.98 16.84 10.96
C ALA A 347 -2.82 17.53 9.58
N SER A 348 -1.66 17.33 8.92
CA SER A 348 -1.35 17.94 7.62
C SER A 348 -2.29 17.48 6.50
N VAL A 349 -2.81 16.25 6.60
CA VAL A 349 -3.71 15.66 5.60
C VAL A 349 -5.19 15.72 5.97
N ALA A 350 -5.53 16.12 7.19
CA ALA A 350 -6.90 16.20 7.67
C ALA A 350 -7.85 16.96 6.69
N PRO A 351 -7.48 18.12 6.10
CA PRO A 351 -8.34 18.80 5.13
C PRO A 351 -8.59 17.98 3.85
N HIS A 352 -7.57 17.25 3.37
CA HIS A 352 -7.66 16.44 2.16
C HIS A 352 -8.49 15.18 2.36
N VAL A 353 -8.36 14.55 3.53
CA VAL A 353 -9.18 13.40 3.93
C VAL A 353 -10.63 13.82 4.10
N LEU A 354 -10.92 14.87 4.88
CA LEU A 354 -12.30 15.37 5.05
C LEU A 354 -12.94 15.79 3.73
N LYS A 355 -12.20 16.46 2.84
CA LYS A 355 -12.70 16.81 1.51
C LYS A 355 -13.04 15.58 0.66
N THR A 356 -12.28 14.50 0.80
CA THR A 356 -12.56 13.22 0.12
C THR A 356 -13.81 12.56 0.70
N ILE A 357 -13.94 12.51 2.03
CA ILE A 357 -15.13 11.97 2.71
C ILE A 357 -16.38 12.79 2.34
N LEU A 358 -16.29 14.12 2.36
CA LEU A 358 -17.38 15.02 1.94
C LEU A 358 -17.78 14.82 0.47
N LEU A 359 -16.85 14.43 -0.41
CA LEU A 359 -17.20 14.10 -1.80
C LEU A 359 -18.11 12.87 -1.84
N ILE A 360 -17.81 11.86 -1.03
CA ILE A 360 -18.56 10.60 -0.93
C ILE A 360 -19.92 10.83 -0.25
N LEU A 361 -19.95 11.60 0.86
CA LEU A 361 -21.19 11.93 1.60
C LEU A 361 -22.20 12.77 0.82
N LYS A 362 -21.81 13.39 -0.29
CA LYS A 362 -22.77 14.08 -1.17
C LYS A 362 -23.53 13.14 -2.11
N GLY A 363 -23.17 11.84 -2.16
CA GLY A 363 -23.96 10.79 -2.82
C GLY A 363 -25.13 10.34 -1.95
N LYS A 364 -26.19 9.76 -2.53
CA LYS A 364 -27.27 9.10 -1.78
C LYS A 364 -26.93 7.59 -1.69
N PRO A 365 -27.02 6.97 -0.50
CA PRO A 365 -26.83 5.54 -0.39
C PRO A 365 -27.82 4.80 -1.30
N GLY A 366 -27.37 3.74 -1.97
CA GLY A 366 -28.23 2.94 -2.85
C GLY A 366 -28.64 3.55 -4.19
N GLU A 367 -28.30 4.81 -4.49
CA GLU A 367 -28.38 5.30 -5.86
C GLU A 367 -27.22 4.73 -6.70
N MET A 368 -27.56 4.13 -7.85
CA MET A 368 -26.58 3.80 -8.88
C MET A 368 -26.07 5.08 -9.52
N GLU A 369 -24.79 5.41 -9.30
CA GLU A 369 -24.15 6.52 -9.99
C GLU A 369 -23.44 5.97 -11.25
N ASP A 370 -24.02 6.21 -12.43
CA ASP A 370 -23.49 5.81 -13.74
C ASP A 370 -22.13 6.46 -14.10
N THR A 371 -21.53 7.28 -13.23
CA THR A 371 -20.42 8.20 -13.60
C THR A 371 -19.06 7.93 -12.97
N LEU A 372 -18.84 6.87 -12.19
CA LEU A 372 -17.50 6.57 -11.65
C LEU A 372 -17.04 5.12 -11.91
N MET A 373 -16.20 4.99 -12.95
CA MET A 373 -15.29 3.86 -13.26
C MET A 373 -15.92 2.59 -13.84
N LYS A 374 -15.99 2.57 -15.19
CA LYS A 374 -15.82 1.34 -15.97
C LYS A 374 -14.53 0.63 -15.54
N GLY A 375 -14.68 -0.55 -14.96
CA GLY A 375 -13.61 -1.54 -14.84
C GLY A 375 -13.07 -1.75 -13.43
N LYS A 376 -13.87 -2.31 -12.53
CA LYS A 376 -13.39 -3.20 -11.45
C LYS A 376 -14.53 -4.10 -10.99
N ARG A 377 -14.19 -5.35 -10.68
CA ARG A 377 -15.12 -6.41 -10.31
C ARG A 377 -15.84 -6.05 -9.01
N PHE A 378 -17.10 -5.63 -9.11
CA PHE A 378 -18.04 -5.66 -8.00
C PHE A 378 -18.57 -7.10 -7.91
N SER A 379 -18.37 -7.77 -6.78
CA SER A 379 -19.09 -9.02 -6.49
C SER A 379 -19.81 -8.92 -5.16
N LEU A 380 -21.12 -9.15 -5.27
CA LEU A 380 -22.17 -9.36 -4.27
C LEU A 380 -22.74 -8.11 -3.56
N ASP A 381 -24.01 -7.86 -3.88
CA ASP A 381 -24.97 -6.84 -3.45
C ASP A 381 -24.83 -5.39 -3.95
N VAL A 382 -25.77 -5.02 -4.82
CA VAL A 382 -25.74 -3.89 -5.75
C VAL A 382 -26.42 -2.67 -5.13
N THR A 383 -25.85 -2.14 -4.05
CA THR A 383 -26.32 -0.89 -3.40
C THR A 383 -25.08 -0.05 -3.05
N ASN A 384 -25.02 1.21 -3.50
CA ASN A 384 -23.89 2.09 -3.18
C ASN A 384 -23.87 2.42 -1.68
N LEU A 385 -23.16 1.63 -0.88
CA LEU A 385 -23.03 1.80 0.58
C LEU A 385 -21.90 2.77 0.97
N MET A 386 -21.19 3.38 0.00
CA MET A 386 -20.08 4.28 0.30
C MET A 386 -20.48 5.49 1.16
N PRO A 387 -21.65 6.15 1.00
CA PRO A 387 -22.05 7.23 1.90
C PRO A 387 -22.30 6.77 3.34
N LEU A 388 -22.75 5.52 3.52
CA LEU A 388 -22.91 4.91 4.85
C LEU A 388 -21.53 4.62 5.48
N ALA A 389 -20.61 4.01 4.72
CA ALA A 389 -19.22 3.80 5.13
C ALA A 389 -18.51 5.13 5.49
N ALA A 390 -18.78 6.18 4.72
CA ALA A 390 -18.24 7.51 4.98
C ALA A 390 -18.78 8.14 6.27
N SER A 391 -20.05 7.90 6.61
CA SER A 391 -20.64 8.33 7.87
C SER A 391 -20.01 7.60 9.06
N GLN A 392 -19.82 6.28 8.94
CA GLN A 392 -19.10 5.48 9.94
C GLN A 392 -17.65 5.96 10.11
N ALA A 393 -16.96 6.26 8.99
CA ALA A 393 -15.59 6.78 9.04
C ALA A 393 -15.52 8.12 9.79
N LEU A 394 -16.49 9.03 9.60
CA LEU A 394 -16.55 10.29 10.34
C LEU A 394 -16.67 10.09 11.85
N CYS A 395 -17.37 9.05 12.32
CA CYS A 395 -17.41 8.71 13.74
C CYS A 395 -16.00 8.44 14.31
N THR A 396 -15.08 7.97 13.47
CA THR A 396 -13.67 7.71 13.84
C THR A 396 -12.79 8.96 13.66
N PHE A 397 -12.97 9.73 12.59
CA PHE A 397 -12.10 10.88 12.28
C PHE A 397 -12.40 12.15 13.10
N LEU A 398 -13.69 12.48 13.28
CA LEU A 398 -14.11 13.73 13.91
C LEU A 398 -13.61 13.90 15.37
N PRO A 399 -13.52 12.85 16.20
CA PRO A 399 -12.97 12.97 17.55
C PRO A 399 -11.45 13.21 17.59
N LEU A 400 -10.72 12.97 16.49
CA LEU A 400 -9.26 13.03 16.49
C LEU A 400 -8.77 14.47 16.69
N GLY A 401 -7.83 14.65 17.63
CA GLY A 401 -7.24 15.96 17.92
C GLY A 401 -6.57 16.62 16.70
N SER A 402 -6.00 15.80 15.81
CA SER A 402 -5.40 16.22 14.53
C SER A 402 -6.39 16.89 13.57
N TYR A 403 -7.69 16.59 13.71
CA TYR A 403 -8.74 17.03 12.79
C TYR A 403 -9.46 18.30 13.24
N LYS A 404 -9.28 18.76 14.49
CA LYS A 404 -10.00 19.91 15.08
C LYS A 404 -10.06 21.16 14.16
N LYS A 405 -8.92 21.55 13.58
CA LYS A 405 -8.85 22.72 12.67
C LYS A 405 -9.61 22.49 11.36
N ALA A 406 -9.46 21.30 10.78
CA ALA A 406 -10.12 20.94 9.53
C ALA A 406 -11.64 20.79 9.72
N VAL A 407 -12.08 20.24 10.86
CA VAL A 407 -13.49 20.14 11.23
C VAL A 407 -14.10 21.53 11.35
N ALA A 408 -13.46 22.46 12.05
CA ALA A 408 -13.96 23.84 12.15
C ALA A 408 -14.08 24.52 10.76
N GLN A 409 -13.10 24.28 9.88
CA GLN A 409 -13.12 24.80 8.50
C GLN A 409 -14.26 24.23 7.66
N PHE A 410 -14.55 22.93 7.80
CA PHE A 410 -15.56 22.22 7.01
C PHE A 410 -16.89 22.01 7.73
N PHE A 411 -17.08 22.65 8.88
CA PHE A 411 -18.25 22.43 9.74
C PHE A 411 -19.58 22.63 9.00
N PRO A 412 -19.81 23.72 8.24
CA PRO A 412 -21.04 23.90 7.48
C PRO A 412 -21.34 22.76 6.50
N GLN A 413 -20.30 22.29 5.79
CA GLN A 413 -20.43 21.22 4.81
C GLN A 413 -20.71 19.89 5.50
N LEU A 414 -19.99 19.59 6.59
CA LEU A 414 -20.18 18.37 7.37
C LEU A 414 -21.58 18.33 7.98
N LEU A 415 -22.04 19.42 8.60
CA LEU A 415 -23.37 19.53 9.18
C LEU A 415 -24.45 19.24 8.14
N MET A 416 -24.45 19.97 7.02
CA MET A 416 -25.50 19.81 6.01
C MET A 416 -25.45 18.45 5.32
N THR A 417 -24.26 17.93 5.00
CA THR A 417 -24.16 16.61 4.37
C THR A 417 -24.59 15.49 5.31
N LEU A 418 -24.25 15.56 6.60
CA LEU A 418 -24.74 14.60 7.60
C LEU A 418 -26.25 14.70 7.80
N MET A 419 -26.83 15.91 7.81
CA MET A 419 -28.28 16.08 7.82
C MET A 419 -28.93 15.38 6.63
N PHE A 420 -28.40 15.55 5.42
CA PHE A 420 -28.90 14.83 4.24
C PHE A 420 -28.75 13.30 4.39
N GLN A 421 -27.64 12.81 4.94
CA GLN A 421 -27.46 11.38 5.15
C GLN A 421 -28.41 10.80 6.21
N VAL A 422 -28.70 11.51 7.30
CA VAL A 422 -29.71 11.09 8.28
C VAL A 422 -31.07 10.96 7.61
N PHE A 423 -31.44 11.88 6.71
CA PHE A 423 -32.65 11.75 5.89
C PHE A 423 -32.65 10.48 5.07
N TYR A 424 -31.59 10.26 4.28
CA TYR A 424 -31.52 9.14 3.35
C TYR A 424 -31.50 7.79 4.09
N SER A 425 -30.79 7.69 5.22
CA SER A 425 -30.76 6.47 6.04
C SER A 425 -32.14 6.08 6.59
N ASN A 426 -33.04 7.05 6.81
CA ASN A 426 -34.42 6.77 7.23
C ASN A 426 -35.30 6.28 6.06
N GLU A 427 -35.05 6.73 4.83
CA GLU A 427 -35.75 6.23 3.63
C GLU A 427 -35.30 4.82 3.23
N LEU A 428 -34.00 4.55 3.34
CA LEU A 428 -33.42 3.22 3.14
C LEU A 428 -33.74 2.35 4.35
N LYS A 429 -34.93 1.75 4.40
CA LYS A 429 -35.28 0.68 5.36
C LYS A 429 -34.39 -0.55 5.15
N LEU A 430 -33.12 -0.46 5.57
CA LEU A 430 -32.22 -1.59 5.71
C LEU A 430 -32.84 -2.52 6.76
N THR A 431 -32.82 -3.83 6.48
CA THR A 431 -33.43 -4.84 7.34
C THR A 431 -32.97 -4.71 8.80
N PRO A 432 -33.84 -5.01 9.79
CA PRO A 432 -33.69 -4.65 11.20
C PRO A 432 -32.55 -5.34 11.97
N ARG A 433 -31.60 -5.99 11.29
CA ARG A 433 -30.45 -6.65 11.92
C ARG A 433 -29.20 -5.76 11.99
N ASP A 434 -29.11 -4.69 11.21
CA ASP A 434 -27.97 -3.76 11.23
C ASP A 434 -28.46 -2.30 11.20
N ASN A 435 -29.21 -1.89 12.24
CA ASN A 435 -29.64 -0.50 12.49
C ASN A 435 -28.44 0.39 12.87
N ALA A 436 -27.45 0.48 12.00
CA ALA A 436 -26.31 1.33 12.26
C ALA A 436 -26.61 2.76 11.81
N LEU A 437 -27.09 3.57 12.76
CA LEU A 437 -27.41 4.99 12.61
C LEU A 437 -26.13 5.84 12.49
N TYR A 438 -25.18 5.44 11.64
CA TYR A 438 -23.86 6.06 11.54
C TYR A 438 -23.89 7.54 11.16
N ALA A 439 -24.88 7.95 10.35
CA ALA A 439 -25.05 9.37 10.01
C ALA A 439 -25.47 10.19 11.23
N GLN A 440 -26.33 9.63 12.08
CA GLN A 440 -26.76 10.23 13.34
C GLN A 440 -25.62 10.25 14.36
N ASP A 441 -24.89 9.16 14.50
CA ASP A 441 -23.72 9.08 15.38
C ASP A 441 -22.64 10.08 14.96
N ALA A 442 -22.35 10.16 13.66
CA ALA A 442 -21.40 11.14 13.12
C ALA A 442 -21.86 12.58 13.37
N LEU A 443 -23.16 12.86 13.27
CA LEU A 443 -23.73 14.18 13.58
C LEU A 443 -23.56 14.52 15.06
N ARG A 444 -23.84 13.59 15.97
CA ARG A 444 -23.61 13.77 17.41
C ARG A 444 -22.15 14.02 17.71
N VAL A 445 -21.26 13.23 17.12
CA VAL A 445 -19.81 13.41 17.25
C VAL A 445 -19.36 14.77 16.72
N LEU A 446 -19.90 15.23 15.58
CA LEU A 446 -19.61 16.55 15.02
C LEU A 446 -19.97 17.68 15.98
N LEU A 447 -21.16 17.62 16.59
CA LEU A 447 -21.61 18.59 17.59
C LEU A 447 -20.66 18.58 18.79
N ASN A 448 -20.34 17.38 19.30
CA ASN A 448 -19.51 17.21 20.49
C ASN A 448 -18.06 17.68 20.28
N CYS A 449 -17.46 17.44 19.11
CA CYS A 449 -16.08 17.85 18.83
C CYS A 449 -15.96 19.33 18.39
N SER A 450 -17.07 19.98 18.02
CA SER A 450 -17.13 21.38 17.60
C SER A 450 -17.51 22.35 18.73
N GLY A 451 -17.58 21.86 19.98
CA GLY A 451 -17.93 22.66 21.16
C GLY A 451 -19.44 22.83 21.40
N LEU A 452 -20.28 22.06 20.71
CA LEU A 452 -21.74 22.10 20.79
C LEU A 452 -22.31 20.93 21.59
N GLN A 453 -21.58 20.48 22.61
CA GLN A 453 -22.00 19.37 23.48
C GLN A 453 -23.36 19.63 24.15
N GLN A 454 -23.62 20.89 24.49
CA GLN A 454 -24.89 21.30 25.09
C GLN A 454 -26.09 21.11 24.15
N VAL A 455 -25.88 21.21 22.83
CA VAL A 455 -26.88 20.93 21.80
C VAL A 455 -27.22 19.44 21.81
N ASP A 456 -26.20 18.56 21.78
CA ASP A 456 -26.42 17.09 21.84
C ASP A 456 -27.12 16.67 23.14
N ILE A 457 -26.75 17.26 24.29
CA ILE A 457 -27.41 17.00 25.58
C ILE A 457 -28.89 17.42 25.55
N THR A 458 -29.20 18.57 24.96
CA THR A 458 -30.58 19.09 24.87
C THR A 458 -31.44 18.20 23.95
N LEU A 459 -30.89 17.82 22.80
CA LEU A 459 -31.54 16.89 21.87
C LEU A 459 -31.78 15.52 22.54
N THR A 460 -30.79 14.99 23.26
CA THR A 460 -30.91 13.72 23.98
C THR A 460 -31.99 13.77 25.07
N LYS A 461 -32.07 14.87 25.84
CA LYS A 461 -33.12 15.05 26.87
C LYS A 461 -34.53 15.13 26.30
N ALA A 462 -34.67 15.59 25.05
CA ALA A 462 -35.95 15.65 24.36
C ALA A 462 -36.36 14.29 23.72
N ASN A 463 -35.60 13.22 23.94
CA ASN A 463 -35.74 11.92 23.25
C ASN A 463 -35.73 12.06 21.72
N PHE A 464 -35.05 13.09 21.20
CA PHE A 464 -35.05 13.44 19.79
C PHE A 464 -34.46 12.34 18.91
N TRP A 465 -33.34 11.77 19.38
CA TRP A 465 -32.56 10.76 18.67
C TRP A 465 -33.33 9.44 18.48
N ASP A 466 -34.24 9.11 19.38
CA ASP A 466 -35.11 7.93 19.28
C ASP A 466 -36.32 8.23 18.36
N GLN A 467 -36.88 9.44 18.45
CA GLN A 467 -38.01 9.89 17.62
C GLN A 467 -37.65 10.12 16.15
N LEU A 468 -36.38 10.39 15.85
CA LEU A 468 -35.86 10.54 14.48
C LEU A 468 -36.01 9.28 13.63
N SER A 469 -36.18 8.12 14.27
CA SER A 469 -36.41 6.83 13.60
C SER A 469 -37.85 6.65 13.09
N GLU A 470 -38.77 7.55 13.44
CA GLU A 470 -40.17 7.52 13.01
C GLU A 470 -40.38 8.37 11.73
N GLU A 471 -40.93 7.76 10.66
CA GLU A 471 -41.06 8.34 9.30
C GLU A 471 -41.77 9.71 9.24
N LEU A 472 -42.60 10.04 10.24
CA LEU A 472 -43.45 11.24 10.24
C LEU A 472 -42.80 12.48 10.87
N CYS A 473 -41.63 12.35 11.51
CA CYS A 473 -41.02 13.42 12.31
C CYS A 473 -39.73 14.01 11.72
N TYR A 474 -39.30 13.60 10.52
CA TYR A 474 -37.99 14.01 10.00
C TYR A 474 -37.85 15.53 9.78
N TYR A 475 -38.77 16.17 9.06
CA TYR A 475 -38.71 17.62 8.82
C TYR A 475 -38.86 18.44 10.11
N TYR A 476 -39.66 17.93 11.06
CA TYR A 476 -39.72 18.49 12.41
C TYR A 476 -38.38 18.35 13.12
N GLY A 477 -37.67 17.24 12.93
CA GLY A 477 -36.34 17.04 13.49
C GLY A 477 -35.26 17.93 12.91
N VAL A 478 -35.31 18.17 11.60
CA VAL A 478 -34.46 19.18 10.93
C VAL A 478 -34.70 20.56 11.54
N TYR A 479 -35.97 20.95 11.69
CA TYR A 479 -36.36 22.20 12.36
C TYR A 479 -35.84 22.26 13.79
N PHE A 480 -36.00 21.18 14.57
CA PHE A 480 -35.61 21.15 15.97
C PHE A 480 -34.10 21.24 16.16
N ILE A 481 -33.29 20.59 15.32
CA ILE A 481 -31.84 20.74 15.31
C ILE A 481 -31.45 22.18 14.96
N ALA A 482 -32.04 22.75 13.90
CA ALA A 482 -31.75 24.12 13.46
C ALA A 482 -32.06 25.14 14.56
N LYS A 483 -33.22 25.00 15.21
CA LYS A 483 -33.64 25.81 16.35
C LYS A 483 -32.72 25.66 17.57
N THR A 484 -32.36 24.43 17.92
CA THR A 484 -31.47 24.20 19.06
C THR A 484 -30.08 24.79 18.77
N LEU A 485 -29.57 24.65 17.55
CA LEU A 485 -28.30 25.28 17.16
C LEU A 485 -28.34 26.81 17.29
N SER A 486 -29.43 27.45 16.84
CA SER A 486 -29.57 28.90 16.91
C SER A 486 -29.73 29.43 18.34
N GLU A 487 -30.42 28.69 19.23
CA GLU A 487 -30.53 29.02 20.65
C GLU A 487 -29.18 29.00 21.39
N TYR A 488 -28.24 28.14 20.97
CA TYR A 488 -26.93 27.98 21.61
C TYR A 488 -25.79 28.75 20.93
N ASN A 489 -26.08 29.70 20.02
CA ASN A 489 -25.11 30.62 19.39
C ASN A 489 -23.80 29.93 18.94
N PHE A 490 -23.91 28.98 18.01
CA PHE A 490 -22.76 28.19 17.60
C PHE A 490 -21.67 29.03 16.87
N PRO A 491 -20.37 28.76 17.11
CA PRO A 491 -19.28 29.61 16.60
C PRO A 491 -19.19 29.73 15.08
N GLN A 492 -19.61 28.71 14.35
CA GLN A 492 -19.54 28.64 12.87
C GLN A 492 -20.80 29.18 12.18
N PHE A 493 -21.63 29.95 12.90
CA PHE A 493 -22.90 30.47 12.39
C PHE A 493 -22.77 31.27 11.09
N PRO A 494 -21.86 32.27 10.98
CA PRO A 494 -21.74 33.06 9.75
C PRO A 494 -21.35 32.22 8.53
N GLU A 495 -20.46 31.24 8.72
CA GLU A 495 -20.02 30.32 7.68
C GLU A 495 -21.15 29.37 7.26
N THR A 496 -21.93 28.87 8.22
CA THR A 496 -23.09 28.01 7.95
C THR A 496 -24.17 28.76 7.19
N LEU A 497 -24.49 29.99 7.59
CA LEU A 497 -25.47 30.82 6.89
C LEU A 497 -25.03 31.10 5.44
N ARG A 498 -23.76 31.47 5.21
CA ARG A 498 -23.19 31.66 3.86
C ARG A 498 -23.25 30.39 3.02
N TYR A 499 -22.98 29.24 3.62
CA TYR A 499 -23.03 27.96 2.92
C TYR A 499 -24.46 27.55 2.54
N LEU A 500 -25.43 27.76 3.44
CA LEU A 500 -26.86 27.55 3.15
C LEU A 500 -27.34 28.46 2.02
N TYR A 501 -26.95 29.73 2.01
CA TYR A 501 -27.24 30.64 0.90
C TYR A 501 -26.68 30.12 -0.41
N LYS A 502 -25.42 29.68 -0.40
CA LYS A 502 -24.78 29.09 -1.58
C LYS A 502 -25.57 27.89 -2.09
N LEU A 503 -25.97 26.95 -1.22
CA LEU A 503 -26.78 25.80 -1.61
C LEU A 503 -28.15 26.20 -2.18
N SER A 504 -28.79 27.23 -1.61
CA SER A 504 -30.08 27.72 -2.11
C SER A 504 -30.00 28.37 -3.50
N VAL A 505 -28.86 28.99 -3.83
CA VAL A 505 -28.64 29.68 -5.12
C VAL A 505 -28.14 28.71 -6.19
N GLU A 506 -27.22 27.81 -5.85
CA GLU A 506 -26.70 26.80 -6.78
C GLU A 506 -27.74 25.72 -7.12
N GLY A 507 -28.80 25.60 -6.32
CA GLY A 507 -29.75 24.51 -6.39
C GLY A 507 -29.20 23.26 -5.68
N PRO A 508 -29.88 22.74 -4.66
CA PRO A 508 -29.50 21.48 -4.04
C PRO A 508 -29.51 20.34 -5.08
N ARG A 509 -28.71 19.29 -4.84
CA ARG A 509 -28.57 18.18 -5.82
C ARG A 509 -29.89 17.44 -6.04
N ARG A 510 -30.73 17.35 -5.01
CA ARG A 510 -32.02 16.68 -5.04
C ARG A 510 -33.13 17.60 -4.51
N SER A 511 -34.37 17.30 -4.89
CA SER A 511 -35.57 18.04 -4.43
C SER A 511 -35.75 18.00 -2.91
N GLU A 512 -35.39 16.88 -2.30
CA GLU A 512 -35.54 16.60 -0.87
C GLU A 512 -34.55 17.43 -0.05
N ASP A 513 -33.33 17.61 -0.55
CA ASP A 513 -32.30 18.48 0.04
C ASP A 513 -32.79 19.94 0.10
N THR A 514 -33.63 20.35 -0.85
CA THR A 514 -34.19 21.70 -0.90
C THR A 514 -35.09 21.99 0.29
N VAL A 515 -35.90 21.03 0.71
CA VAL A 515 -36.76 21.18 1.89
C VAL A 515 -35.91 21.35 3.15
N ILE A 516 -34.86 20.54 3.29
CA ILE A 516 -33.93 20.60 4.42
C ILE A 516 -33.20 21.96 4.47
N VAL A 517 -32.69 22.43 3.33
CA VAL A 517 -32.00 23.73 3.22
C VAL A 517 -32.95 24.87 3.54
N VAL A 518 -34.20 24.84 3.05
CA VAL A 518 -35.19 25.89 3.32
C VAL A 518 -35.57 25.94 4.80
N ILE A 519 -35.81 24.79 5.44
CA ILE A 519 -36.11 24.73 6.88
C ILE A 519 -34.94 25.32 7.69
N PHE A 520 -33.71 24.87 7.43
CA PHE A 520 -32.53 25.40 8.12
C PHE A 520 -32.35 26.90 7.89
N LEU A 521 -32.45 27.37 6.63
CA LEU A 521 -32.29 28.77 6.29
C LEU A 521 -33.38 29.65 6.94
N THR A 522 -34.61 29.16 7.06
CA THR A 522 -35.70 29.87 7.74
C THR A 522 -35.37 30.05 9.22
N GLU A 523 -35.11 28.97 9.95
CA GLU A 523 -34.87 29.06 11.40
C GLU A 523 -33.59 29.83 11.75
N VAL A 524 -32.50 29.57 11.05
CA VAL A 524 -31.20 30.21 11.30
C VAL A 524 -31.25 31.71 10.96
N SER A 525 -32.04 32.13 9.96
CA SER A 525 -32.18 33.55 9.60
C SER A 525 -33.12 34.32 10.53
N PHE A 526 -34.06 33.65 11.21
CA PHE A 526 -35.03 34.29 12.09
C PHE A 526 -34.43 34.71 13.44
N VAL A 527 -33.43 33.99 13.94
CA VAL A 527 -32.78 34.30 15.24
C VAL A 527 -31.92 35.58 15.18
N ASP A 528 -31.43 35.95 14.00
CA ASP A 528 -30.41 36.99 13.85
C ASP A 528 -30.96 38.32 13.27
N CYS A 529 -32.28 38.41 13.06
CA CYS A 529 -32.93 39.66 12.67
C CYS A 529 -32.92 40.72 13.80
N GLU A 530 -32.55 40.38 15.04
CA GLU A 530 -32.38 41.35 16.13
C GLU A 530 -30.95 41.90 16.27
N GLN A 531 -29.91 41.24 15.73
CA GLN A 531 -28.50 41.68 15.84
C GLN A 531 -27.82 42.07 14.51
N LEU A 532 -28.28 41.58 13.34
CA LEU A 532 -27.63 41.83 12.04
C LEU A 532 -27.95 43.17 11.35
N CYS A 533 -28.72 44.06 11.97
CA CYS A 533 -29.17 45.32 11.33
C CYS A 533 -28.06 46.33 10.97
N SER A 534 -26.78 46.06 11.25
CA SER A 534 -25.70 47.01 10.96
C SER A 534 -24.79 46.66 9.76
N HIS A 535 -24.80 45.43 9.22
CA HIS A 535 -23.75 45.02 8.26
C HIS A 535 -24.21 44.38 6.93
N PHE A 536 -25.50 44.11 6.72
CA PHE A 536 -25.96 43.50 5.46
C PHE A 536 -27.10 44.30 4.80
N LEU A 537 -26.76 45.09 3.77
CA LEU A 537 -27.67 45.89 2.93
C LEU A 537 -28.61 45.08 2.02
N PHE A 538 -28.65 43.74 2.13
CA PHE A 538 -29.42 42.87 1.23
C PHE A 538 -30.70 42.25 1.84
N LEU A 539 -30.96 42.42 3.14
CA LEU A 539 -32.13 41.83 3.82
C LEU A 539 -33.52 42.33 3.35
N PRO A 540 -33.75 43.58 2.89
CA PRO A 540 -35.11 44.05 2.56
C PRO A 540 -35.73 43.33 1.35
N LYS A 541 -34.91 42.87 0.39
CA LYS A 541 -35.38 42.10 -0.78
C LYS A 541 -35.76 40.66 -0.45
N PHE A 542 -35.38 40.17 0.74
CA PHE A 542 -35.59 38.78 1.16
C PHE A 542 -37.01 38.55 1.71
N LYS A 543 -37.55 39.52 2.47
CA LYS A 543 -38.92 39.47 3.02
C LYS A 543 -39.99 39.33 1.92
N SER A 544 -39.79 39.98 0.78
CA SER A 544 -40.72 39.99 -0.35
C SER A 544 -40.73 38.69 -1.18
N LYS A 545 -39.60 37.98 -1.31
CA LYS A 545 -39.54 36.71 -2.06
C LYS A 545 -39.95 35.50 -1.22
N PHE A 546 -39.67 35.50 0.09
CA PHE A 546 -40.06 34.39 0.97
C PHE A 546 -41.54 34.40 1.35
N GLN A 547 -42.19 35.58 1.44
CA GLN A 547 -43.65 35.66 1.54
C GLN A 547 -44.35 35.01 0.33
N PHE A 548 -43.71 34.95 -0.85
CA PHE A 548 -44.29 34.27 -2.01
C PHE A 548 -44.17 32.74 -1.96
N LEU A 549 -43.14 32.20 -1.30
CA LEU A 549 -42.92 30.75 -1.19
C LEU A 549 -43.76 30.09 -0.09
N ILE A 550 -44.06 30.82 0.99
CA ILE A 550 -44.95 30.35 2.08
C ILE A 550 -46.43 30.30 1.63
N PHE A 551 -46.80 30.97 0.54
CA PHE A 551 -48.17 31.06 0.03
C PHE A 551 -48.47 30.19 -1.21
N LEU A 552 -47.55 29.33 -1.64
CA LEU A 552 -47.90 28.30 -2.64
C LEU A 552 -48.78 27.24 -1.96
N PRO A 553 -50.04 27.04 -2.41
CA PRO A 553 -50.87 25.99 -1.84
C PRO A 553 -50.21 24.65 -2.17
N LEU A 554 -49.88 23.87 -1.13
CA LEU A 554 -49.71 22.43 -1.24
C LEU A 554 -51.00 21.88 -1.84
N ASN A 555 -50.96 21.59 -3.14
CA ASN A 555 -52.09 21.07 -3.89
C ASN A 555 -52.28 19.60 -3.53
N VAL A 556 -52.81 19.35 -2.31
CA VAL A 556 -53.35 18.04 -1.92
C VAL A 556 -54.75 17.99 -2.50
N GLY A 557 -54.90 17.38 -3.67
CA GLY A 557 -56.21 17.13 -4.27
C GLY A 557 -57.06 16.24 -3.34
N PRO A 558 -58.36 16.53 -3.16
CA PRO A 558 -59.22 15.68 -2.35
C PRO A 558 -59.57 14.42 -3.15
N TYR A 559 -59.11 13.26 -2.70
CA TYR A 559 -59.66 11.97 -3.13
C TYR A 559 -60.97 11.75 -2.36
N GLN A 560 -62.09 12.14 -2.97
CA GLN A 560 -63.39 11.56 -2.71
C GLN A 560 -63.77 10.64 -3.87
N ASP A 561 -64.43 9.54 -3.50
CA ASP A 561 -65.17 8.59 -4.32
C ASP A 561 -64.40 7.41 -4.94
N LEU A 562 -64.47 6.27 -4.24
CA LEU A 562 -65.01 5.02 -4.80
C LEU A 562 -65.33 4.03 -3.66
N ARG A 563 -66.55 4.13 -3.14
CA ARG A 563 -67.32 3.02 -2.60
C ARG A 563 -68.59 2.88 -3.44
N SER A 564 -68.57 1.92 -4.34
CA SER A 564 -69.73 1.17 -4.83
C SER A 564 -69.23 -0.11 -5.48
#